data_AF-A0A970BC68-F1
#
_entry.id   AF-A0A970BC68-F1
#
_cell.length_a   1.000
_cell.length_b   1.000
_cell.length_c   1.000
_cell.angle_alpha   90.00
_cell.angle_beta   90.00
_cell.angle_gamma   90.00
#
_symmetry.space_group_name_H-M   'P 1'
#
loop_
_entity.id
_entity.type
_entity.pdbx_description
1 polymer ?
#
loop_
_entity_poly.entity_id
_entity_poly.type
_entity_poly.pdbx_seq_one_letter_code
_entity_poly.pdbx_strand_id
1 'polypeptide(L)'
;MRYNLPNTDYLRNQALKSIISGSKKSVQADEYISIDNLHKCSEYLILTEKILAHNALIIKHRNEAENEYKSLFNKAKIYVEHYFQSINMAIEREEIPKSIRTCYSLDEETGKLPNLNNAENLIQEAQKLFENDNKRISEGGKYFTNPAIGVVKVWVDKFKDAHQKQKNLSFVKTGEIENIHEIRNEINTFISKVWAEVENNSIELSEDSRSEVLNSFGVSYLITETEIINEIINETENSQKTNSKPSVTQFAFIFPD
;
A
#
# COMPACT_ATOMS: atom_id res chain seq x y z
N MET A 1 21.12 -16.52 -19.32
CA MET A 1 19.87 -16.52 -18.51
C MET A 1 19.66 -15.13 -17.92
N ARG A 2 18.41 -14.70 -17.70
CA ARG A 2 18.12 -13.43 -16.98
C ARG A 2 17.89 -13.74 -15.50
N TYR A 3 18.50 -12.98 -14.61
CA TYR A 3 18.28 -13.14 -13.17
C TYR A 3 16.89 -12.66 -12.75
N ASN A 4 16.28 -13.36 -11.80
CA ASN A 4 15.06 -12.92 -11.13
C ASN A 4 15.44 -11.92 -10.04
N LEU A 5 15.48 -10.64 -10.41
CA LEU A 5 15.88 -9.58 -9.49
C LEU A 5 14.81 -9.35 -8.40
N PRO A 6 15.24 -9.03 -7.16
CA PRO A 6 14.31 -8.76 -6.08
C PRO A 6 13.39 -7.56 -6.38
N ASN A 7 12.09 -7.78 -6.23
CA ASN A 7 11.07 -6.74 -6.44
C ASN A 7 10.74 -5.95 -5.15
N THR A 8 10.78 -6.60 -3.98
CA THR A 8 10.50 -5.99 -2.68
C THR A 8 11.77 -5.73 -1.88
N ASP A 9 11.73 -4.74 -0.98
CA ASP A 9 12.85 -4.43 -0.09
C ASP A 9 13.19 -5.61 0.85
N TYR A 10 12.19 -6.44 1.18
CA TYR A 10 12.38 -7.68 1.93
C TYR A 10 13.23 -8.69 1.14
N LEU A 11 12.90 -8.93 -0.13
CA LEU A 11 13.66 -9.85 -0.98
C LEU A 11 15.06 -9.30 -1.28
N ARG A 12 15.25 -7.97 -1.43
CA ARG A 12 16.58 -7.37 -1.54
C ARG A 12 17.43 -7.68 -0.31
N ASN A 13 16.85 -7.49 0.88
CA ASN A 13 17.53 -7.79 2.13
C ASN A 13 17.87 -9.27 2.27
N GLN A 14 16.95 -10.16 1.87
CA GLN A 14 17.17 -11.61 1.88
C GLN A 14 18.29 -12.01 0.91
N ALA A 15 18.32 -11.46 -0.31
CA ALA A 15 19.36 -11.72 -1.30
C ALA A 15 20.75 -11.29 -0.77
N LEU A 16 20.86 -10.11 -0.15
CA LEU A 16 22.11 -9.64 0.46
C LEU A 16 22.55 -10.53 1.64
N LYS A 17 21.61 -11.01 2.47
CA LYS A 17 21.89 -11.98 3.53
C LYS A 17 22.39 -13.31 2.98
N SER A 18 21.79 -13.81 1.90
CA SER A 18 22.22 -15.03 1.23
C SER A 18 23.64 -14.89 0.71
N ILE A 19 23.97 -13.78 0.05
CA ILE A 19 25.32 -13.49 -0.45
C ILE A 19 26.37 -13.55 0.67
N ILE A 20 26.11 -12.87 1.79
CA ILE A 20 27.02 -12.88 2.95
C ILE A 20 27.11 -14.28 3.57
N SER A 21 26.00 -15.03 3.62
CA SER A 21 25.99 -16.37 4.18
C SER A 21 26.72 -17.40 3.29
N GLY A 22 26.63 -17.25 1.96
CA GLY A 22 27.35 -18.06 0.98
C GLY A 22 28.86 -17.86 1.10
N SER A 23 29.31 -16.61 1.18
CA SER A 23 30.73 -16.27 1.39
C SER A 23 31.29 -16.79 2.72
N LYS A 24 30.48 -16.88 3.79
CA LYS A 24 30.91 -17.46 5.06
C LYS A 24 30.99 -18.99 5.05
N LYS A 25 30.28 -19.65 4.12
CA LYS A 25 30.27 -21.10 3.99
C LYS A 25 31.40 -21.61 3.10
N SER A 26 31.95 -20.79 2.20
CA SER A 26 33.14 -21.15 1.43
C SER A 26 34.37 -21.21 2.33
N VAL A 27 35.28 -22.15 2.03
CA VAL A 27 36.49 -22.40 2.84
C VAL A 27 37.45 -21.19 2.80
N GLN A 28 37.38 -20.38 1.74
CA GLN A 28 38.01 -19.07 1.64
C GLN A 28 36.96 -18.02 1.24
N ALA A 29 36.95 -16.87 1.92
CA ALA A 29 36.01 -15.78 1.65
C ALA A 29 36.21 -15.15 0.25
N ASP A 30 37.38 -15.37 -0.37
CA ASP A 30 37.83 -14.80 -1.65
C ASP A 30 37.58 -15.71 -2.87
N GLU A 31 37.00 -16.89 -2.68
CA GLU A 31 36.95 -17.92 -3.73
C GLU A 31 35.94 -17.59 -4.85
N TYR A 32 34.86 -16.87 -4.53
CA TYR A 32 33.77 -16.60 -5.48
C TYR A 32 33.38 -15.11 -5.58
N ILE A 33 33.77 -14.27 -4.61
CA ILE A 33 33.43 -12.84 -4.56
C ILE A 33 34.63 -12.05 -4.04
N SER A 34 34.91 -10.90 -4.65
CA SER A 34 35.90 -9.95 -4.14
C SER A 34 35.56 -9.34 -2.77
N ILE A 35 36.59 -9.13 -1.94
CA ILE A 35 36.50 -8.49 -0.61
C ILE A 35 35.78 -7.13 -0.68
N ASP A 36 36.07 -6.33 -1.70
CA ASP A 36 35.43 -5.03 -1.93
C ASP A 36 33.91 -5.16 -2.12
N ASN A 37 33.47 -6.19 -2.86
CA ASN A 37 32.05 -6.44 -3.05
C ASN A 37 31.41 -7.01 -1.77
N LEU A 38 32.12 -7.77 -0.94
CA LEU A 38 31.62 -8.20 0.37
C LEU A 38 31.43 -7.04 1.35
N HIS A 39 32.37 -6.08 1.37
CA HIS A 39 32.21 -4.85 2.16
C HIS A 39 30.99 -4.03 1.68
N LYS A 40 30.87 -3.80 0.37
CA LYS A 40 29.71 -3.10 -0.21
C LYS A 40 28.39 -3.83 0.06
N CYS A 41 28.39 -5.17 0.02
CA CYS A 41 27.21 -5.97 0.36
C CYS A 41 26.79 -5.74 1.81
N SER A 42 27.74 -5.67 2.74
CA SER A 42 27.49 -5.37 4.15
C SER A 42 26.94 -3.95 4.36
N GLU A 43 27.45 -2.96 3.63
CA GLU A 43 26.92 -1.59 3.64
C GLU A 43 25.48 -1.53 3.12
N TYR A 44 25.20 -2.15 1.97
CA TYR A 44 23.85 -2.22 1.40
C TYR A 44 22.88 -3.02 2.25
N LEU A 45 23.35 -4.02 3.00
CA LEU A 45 22.53 -4.74 3.96
C LEU A 45 22.04 -3.80 5.06
N ILE A 46 22.95 -3.04 5.67
CA ILE A 46 22.60 -2.03 6.70
C ILE A 46 21.62 -1.01 6.13
N LEU A 47 21.82 -0.58 4.88
CA LEU A 47 20.94 0.38 4.22
C LEU A 47 19.54 -0.18 3.98
N THR A 48 19.41 -1.42 3.50
CA THR A 48 18.09 -2.06 3.31
C THR A 48 17.37 -2.32 4.62
N GLU A 49 18.07 -2.68 5.69
CA GLU A 49 17.46 -2.82 7.03
C GLU A 49 16.91 -1.48 7.54
N LYS A 50 17.64 -0.38 7.32
CA LYS A 50 17.15 0.98 7.62
C LYS A 50 15.91 1.32 6.80
N ILE A 51 15.89 1.03 5.49
CA ILE A 51 14.72 1.27 4.63
C ILE A 51 13.52 0.46 5.09
N LEU A 52 13.69 -0.82 5.45
CA LEU A 52 12.62 -1.67 5.96
C LEU A 52 12.04 -1.13 7.27
N ALA A 53 12.90 -0.75 8.22
CA ALA A 53 12.48 -0.15 9.48
C ALA A 53 11.73 1.18 9.25
N HIS A 54 12.25 2.02 8.35
CA HIS A 54 11.62 3.28 7.98
C HIS A 54 10.23 3.08 7.35
N ASN A 55 10.09 2.15 6.40
CA ASN A 55 8.82 1.82 5.78
C ASN A 55 7.79 1.32 6.80
N ALA A 56 8.21 0.46 7.74
CA ALA A 56 7.34 -0.03 8.81
C ALA A 56 6.81 1.12 9.69
N LEU A 57 7.68 2.08 10.04
CA LEU A 57 7.30 3.28 10.79
C LEU A 57 6.33 4.18 10.00
N ILE A 58 6.59 4.41 8.71
CA ILE A 58 5.70 5.19 7.84
C ILE A 58 4.31 4.55 7.78
N ILE A 59 4.23 3.24 7.59
CA ILE A 59 2.94 2.52 7.52
C ILE A 59 2.18 2.69 8.84
N LYS A 60 2.87 2.55 9.98
CA LYS A 60 2.26 2.76 11.29
C LYS A 60 1.71 4.18 11.44
N HIS A 61 2.54 5.20 11.18
CA HIS A 61 2.10 6.60 11.27
C HIS A 61 1.00 6.95 10.26
N ARG A 62 1.01 6.35 9.08
CA ARG A 62 -0.05 6.50 8.08
C ARG A 62 -1.38 5.97 8.60
N ASN A 63 -1.37 4.77 9.19
CA ASN A 63 -2.58 4.16 9.72
C ASN A 63 -3.14 4.97 10.91
N GLU A 64 -2.26 5.44 11.79
CA GLU A 64 -2.63 6.33 12.91
C GLU A 64 -3.27 7.63 12.40
N ALA A 65 -2.63 8.30 11.44
CA ALA A 65 -3.13 9.54 10.85
C ALA A 65 -4.45 9.34 10.08
N GLU A 66 -4.61 8.21 9.38
CA GLU A 66 -5.86 7.88 8.67
C GLU A 66 -7.01 7.63 9.66
N ASN A 67 -6.73 6.94 10.76
CA ASN A 67 -7.72 6.71 11.82
C ASN A 67 -8.13 8.02 12.50
N GLU A 68 -7.17 8.90 12.80
CA GLU A 68 -7.43 10.23 13.35
C GLU A 68 -8.29 11.06 12.37
N TYR A 69 -7.91 11.07 11.08
CA TYR A 69 -8.67 11.77 10.04
C TYR A 69 -10.12 11.27 9.94
N LYS A 70 -10.34 9.95 9.90
CA LYS A 70 -11.69 9.36 9.88
C LYS A 70 -12.48 9.71 11.14
N SER A 71 -11.83 9.70 12.30
CA SER A 71 -12.47 10.08 13.58
C SER A 71 -12.93 11.54 13.56
N LEU A 72 -12.07 12.45 13.11
CA LEU A 72 -12.38 13.87 12.99
C LEU A 72 -13.48 14.14 11.97
N PHE A 73 -13.43 13.47 10.80
CA PHE A 73 -14.49 13.56 9.79
C PHE A 73 -15.84 13.12 10.35
N ASN A 74 -15.91 11.94 10.96
CA ASN A 74 -17.15 11.41 11.50
C ASN A 74 -17.71 12.29 12.64
N LYS A 75 -16.84 12.82 13.50
CA LYS A 75 -17.25 13.78 14.54
C LYS A 75 -17.82 15.05 13.92
N ALA A 76 -17.08 15.71 13.03
CA ALA A 76 -17.55 16.93 12.37
C ALA A 76 -18.88 16.71 11.65
N LYS A 77 -19.00 15.60 10.91
CA LYS A 77 -20.25 15.20 10.23
C LYS A 77 -21.42 15.08 11.21
N ILE A 78 -21.28 14.30 12.28
CA ILE A 78 -22.35 14.12 13.28
C ILE A 78 -22.76 15.46 13.90
N TYR A 79 -21.81 16.32 14.24
CA TYR A 79 -22.14 17.62 14.84
C TYR A 79 -22.91 18.55 13.88
N VAL A 80 -22.55 18.56 12.59
CA VAL A 80 -23.27 19.31 11.57
C VAL A 80 -24.68 18.73 11.34
N GLU A 81 -24.80 17.40 11.21
CA GLU A 81 -26.10 16.74 11.05
C GLU A 81 -27.02 17.00 12.25
N HIS A 82 -26.52 16.86 13.47
CA HIS A 82 -27.30 17.10 14.69
C HIS A 82 -27.74 18.56 14.81
N TYR A 83 -26.94 19.52 14.33
CA TYR A 83 -27.36 20.92 14.31
C TYR A 83 -28.57 21.14 13.41
N PHE A 84 -28.51 20.64 12.17
CA PHE A 84 -29.65 20.71 11.25
C PHE A 84 -30.87 19.94 11.77
N GLN A 85 -30.68 18.77 12.37
CA GLN A 85 -31.76 18.01 13.01
C GLN A 85 -32.38 18.81 14.15
N SER A 86 -31.60 19.54 14.93
CA SER A 86 -32.11 20.36 16.03
C SER A 86 -32.96 21.52 15.57
N ILE A 87 -32.64 22.10 14.40
CA ILE A 87 -33.50 23.07 13.71
C ILE A 87 -34.82 22.41 13.30
N ASN A 88 -34.77 21.24 12.64
CA ASN A 88 -35.97 20.51 12.24
C ASN A 88 -36.86 20.13 13.43
N MET A 89 -36.28 19.64 14.52
CA MET A 89 -37.01 19.33 15.75
C MET A 89 -37.66 20.57 16.39
N ALA A 90 -37.00 21.74 16.33
CA ALA A 90 -37.61 22.98 16.82
C ALA A 90 -38.79 23.46 15.96
N ILE A 91 -38.72 23.20 14.64
CA ILE A 91 -39.83 23.45 13.71
C ILE A 91 -40.99 22.49 13.98
N GLU A 92 -40.72 21.20 14.21
CA GLU A 92 -41.74 20.20 14.55
C GLU A 92 -42.49 20.53 15.85
N ARG A 93 -41.80 21.16 16.81
CA ARG A 93 -42.41 21.66 18.05
C ARG A 93 -43.08 23.03 17.91
N GLU A 94 -43.11 23.59 16.70
CA GLU A 94 -43.69 24.89 16.39
C GLU A 94 -43.03 26.08 17.14
N GLU A 95 -41.80 25.91 17.63
CA GLU A 95 -41.05 26.99 18.29
C GLU A 95 -40.54 28.03 17.28
N ILE A 96 -40.37 27.62 16.02
CA ILE A 96 -39.76 28.39 14.94
C ILE A 96 -40.52 28.08 13.63
N PRO A 97 -40.76 29.08 12.76
CA PRO A 97 -41.47 28.85 11.51
C PRO A 97 -40.66 28.01 10.51
N LYS A 98 -41.37 27.24 9.68
CA LYS A 98 -40.78 26.40 8.61
C LYS A 98 -39.92 27.18 7.62
N SER A 99 -40.24 28.46 7.38
CA SER A 99 -39.51 29.36 6.49
C SER A 99 -38.02 29.52 6.82
N ILE A 100 -37.61 29.22 8.05
CA ILE A 100 -36.20 29.21 8.45
C ILE A 100 -35.39 28.13 7.72
N ARG A 101 -36.00 27.05 7.21
CA ARG A 101 -35.31 26.04 6.39
C ARG A 101 -34.66 26.65 5.15
N THR A 102 -35.34 27.62 4.53
CA THR A 102 -34.85 28.35 3.35
C THR A 102 -33.56 29.13 3.65
N CYS A 103 -33.41 29.67 4.88
CA CYS A 103 -32.18 30.33 5.31
C CYS A 103 -30.97 29.39 5.28
N TYR A 104 -31.18 28.09 5.46
CA TYR A 104 -30.12 27.08 5.46
C TYR A 104 -30.00 26.32 4.13
N SER A 105 -30.68 26.78 3.07
CA SER A 105 -30.77 26.06 1.79
C SER A 105 -31.32 24.64 1.92
N LEU A 106 -32.19 24.41 2.91
CA LEU A 106 -32.92 23.16 3.09
C LEU A 106 -34.29 23.24 2.41
N ASP A 107 -34.79 22.09 1.98
CA ASP A 107 -36.15 21.97 1.46
C ASP A 107 -37.18 22.31 2.55
N GLU A 108 -38.11 23.22 2.24
CA GLU A 108 -39.03 23.81 3.21
C GLU A 108 -40.03 22.77 3.78
N GLU A 109 -40.43 21.78 2.98
CA GLU A 109 -41.42 20.79 3.38
C GLU A 109 -40.78 19.56 4.03
N THR A 110 -39.80 18.95 3.35
CA THR A 110 -39.16 17.70 3.79
C THR A 110 -38.06 17.91 4.83
N GLY A 111 -37.43 19.08 4.88
CA GLY A 111 -36.31 19.35 5.78
C GLY A 111 -35.12 18.39 5.56
N LYS A 112 -34.99 17.84 4.34
CA LYS A 112 -33.98 16.84 4.00
C LYS A 112 -32.57 17.39 4.24
N LEU A 113 -31.76 16.61 4.98
CA LEU A 113 -30.39 16.98 5.31
C LEU A 113 -29.48 16.97 4.07
N PRO A 114 -28.47 17.86 4.01
CA PRO A 114 -27.48 17.87 2.94
C PRO A 114 -26.63 16.60 2.97
N ASN A 115 -26.07 16.23 1.80
CA ASN A 115 -25.19 15.08 1.71
C ASN A 115 -23.76 15.44 2.16
N LEU A 116 -23.39 14.98 3.35
CA LEU A 116 -22.10 15.23 4.00
C LEU A 116 -21.12 14.06 3.90
N ASN A 117 -21.29 13.16 2.92
CA ASN A 117 -20.42 11.99 2.77
C ASN A 117 -19.03 12.31 2.19
N ASN A 118 -18.86 13.47 1.57
CA ASN A 118 -17.57 13.95 1.05
C ASN A 118 -16.99 15.02 1.98
N ALA A 119 -15.68 14.98 2.21
CA ALA A 119 -14.93 15.99 2.96
C ALA A 119 -15.15 17.42 2.45
N GLU A 120 -15.13 17.61 1.13
CA GLU A 120 -15.29 18.94 0.52
C GLU A 120 -16.72 19.46 0.69
N ASN A 121 -17.71 18.60 0.50
CA ASN A 121 -19.11 18.93 0.75
C ASN A 121 -19.35 19.27 2.22
N LEU A 122 -18.78 18.50 3.15
CA LEU A 122 -18.91 18.76 4.59
C LEU A 122 -18.38 20.15 4.96
N ILE A 123 -17.22 20.53 4.42
CA ILE A 123 -16.61 21.85 4.68
C ILE A 123 -17.48 22.97 4.10
N GLN A 124 -17.94 22.83 2.85
CA GLN A 124 -18.77 23.83 2.18
C GLN A 124 -20.12 24.02 2.89
N GLU A 125 -20.82 22.93 3.21
CA GLU A 125 -22.10 22.99 3.89
C GLU A 125 -21.98 23.50 5.32
N ALA A 126 -20.88 23.16 6.03
CA ALA A 126 -20.61 23.74 7.35
C ALA A 126 -20.34 25.24 7.29
N GLN A 127 -19.63 25.74 6.27
CA GLN A 127 -19.41 27.17 6.08
C GLN A 127 -20.73 27.92 5.88
N LYS A 128 -21.58 27.43 4.96
CA LYS A 128 -22.93 27.97 4.76
C LYS A 128 -23.74 27.93 6.05
N LEU A 129 -23.67 26.83 6.80
CA LEU A 129 -24.35 26.71 8.09
C LEU A 129 -23.96 27.84 9.04
N PHE A 130 -22.66 28.12 9.20
CA PHE A 130 -22.18 29.17 10.10
C PHE A 130 -22.59 30.57 9.64
N GLU A 131 -22.51 30.86 8.35
CA GLU A 131 -22.92 32.15 7.78
C GLU A 131 -24.43 32.38 7.97
N ASN A 132 -25.23 31.36 7.68
CA ASN A 132 -26.68 31.43 7.78
C ASN A 132 -27.15 31.50 9.24
N ASP A 133 -26.50 30.79 10.16
CA ASP A 133 -26.82 30.90 11.59
C ASP A 133 -26.47 32.28 12.13
N ASN A 134 -25.32 32.84 11.76
CA ASN A 134 -24.95 34.21 12.14
C ASN A 134 -25.97 35.23 11.62
N LYS A 135 -26.43 35.09 10.37
CA LYS A 135 -27.47 35.95 9.80
C LYS A 135 -28.78 35.85 10.60
N ARG A 136 -29.23 34.63 10.88
CA ARG A 136 -30.44 34.37 11.66
C ARG A 136 -30.36 34.97 13.07
N ILE A 137 -29.21 34.88 13.75
CA ILE A 137 -28.99 35.51 15.05
C ILE A 137 -29.00 37.04 14.93
N SER A 138 -28.38 37.61 13.90
CA SER A 138 -28.38 39.07 13.68
C SER A 138 -29.77 39.65 13.42
N GLU A 139 -30.68 38.84 12.87
CA GLU A 139 -32.10 39.17 12.66
C GLU A 139 -32.96 38.95 13.91
N GLY A 140 -32.36 38.65 15.07
CA GLY A 140 -33.06 38.44 16.34
C GLY A 140 -33.52 37.01 16.60
N GLY A 141 -33.01 36.03 15.84
CA GLY A 141 -33.35 34.62 16.00
C GLY A 141 -32.86 34.00 17.33
N LYS A 142 -33.55 32.96 17.79
CA LYS A 142 -33.25 32.23 19.04
C LYS A 142 -31.92 31.46 18.97
N TYR A 143 -31.09 31.49 20.01
CA TYR A 143 -29.88 30.66 20.05
C TYR A 143 -30.20 29.17 20.21
N PHE A 144 -29.49 28.31 19.48
CA PHE A 144 -29.51 26.87 19.68
C PHE A 144 -28.32 26.43 20.53
N THR A 145 -28.59 25.60 21.54
CA THR A 145 -27.59 25.17 22.52
C THR A 145 -27.24 23.68 22.44
N ASN A 146 -28.02 22.88 21.72
CA ASN A 146 -27.82 21.44 21.63
C ASN A 146 -27.88 20.94 20.17
N PRO A 147 -26.74 20.78 19.48
CA PRO A 147 -25.41 21.27 19.87
C PRO A 147 -25.30 22.79 19.71
N ALA A 148 -24.46 23.44 20.53
CA ALA A 148 -24.16 24.85 20.36
C ALA A 148 -23.32 25.07 19.10
N ILE A 149 -23.61 26.13 18.33
CA ILE A 149 -22.92 26.42 17.06
C ILE A 149 -21.40 26.51 17.20
N GLY A 150 -20.91 27.04 18.33
CA GLY A 150 -19.48 27.10 18.63
C GLY A 150 -18.82 25.73 18.76
N VAL A 151 -19.51 24.73 19.31
CA VAL A 151 -19.00 23.35 19.41
C VAL A 151 -18.92 22.71 18.03
N VAL A 152 -19.94 22.94 17.19
CA VAL A 152 -19.94 22.48 15.79
C VAL A 152 -18.74 23.09 15.04
N LYS A 153 -18.52 24.40 15.19
CA LYS A 153 -17.40 25.11 14.58
C LYS A 153 -16.05 24.54 15.00
N VAL A 154 -15.83 24.28 16.29
CA VAL A 154 -14.57 23.67 16.78
C VAL A 154 -14.28 22.33 16.11
N TRP A 155 -15.28 21.46 15.95
CA TRP A 155 -15.07 20.16 15.32
C TRP A 155 -14.83 20.28 13.81
N VAL A 156 -15.55 21.18 13.13
CA VAL A 156 -15.33 21.46 11.71
C VAL A 156 -13.95 22.06 11.45
N ASP A 157 -13.50 22.99 12.28
CA ASP A 157 -12.17 23.61 12.16
C ASP A 157 -11.07 22.57 12.37
N LYS A 158 -11.18 21.71 13.40
CA LYS A 158 -10.25 20.58 13.61
C LYS A 158 -10.20 19.65 12.41
N PHE A 159 -11.35 19.33 11.82
CA PHE A 159 -11.40 18.50 10.61
C PHE A 159 -10.77 19.20 9.40
N LYS A 160 -11.03 20.49 9.22
CA LYS A 160 -10.46 21.30 8.13
C LYS A 160 -8.93 21.34 8.19
N ASP A 161 -8.37 21.53 9.38
CA ASP A 161 -6.93 21.50 9.62
C ASP A 161 -6.34 20.12 9.26
N ALA A 162 -6.99 19.04 9.69
CA ALA A 162 -6.58 17.67 9.35
C ALA A 162 -6.66 17.40 7.83
N HIS A 163 -7.69 17.91 7.16
CA HIS A 163 -7.86 17.77 5.71
C HIS A 163 -6.78 18.53 4.93
N GLN A 164 -6.42 19.73 5.37
CA GLN A 164 -5.32 20.48 4.76
C GLN A 164 -3.97 19.79 4.97
N LYS A 165 -3.71 19.28 6.19
CA LYS A 165 -2.52 18.48 6.49
C LYS A 165 -2.40 17.27 5.58
N GLN A 166 -3.51 16.56 5.33
CA GLN A 166 -3.52 15.41 4.43
C GLN A 166 -3.18 15.79 2.98
N LYS A 167 -3.72 16.92 2.48
CA LYS A 167 -3.39 17.43 1.13
C LYS A 167 -1.91 17.81 1.01
N ASN A 168 -1.35 18.49 2.02
CA ASN A 168 0.05 18.90 2.03
C ASN A 168 1.02 17.70 2.09
N LEU A 169 0.69 16.66 2.87
CA LEU A 169 1.52 15.46 2.99
C LEU A 169 1.66 14.70 1.67
N SER A 170 0.69 14.77 0.77
CA SER A 170 0.78 14.10 -0.54
C SER A 170 1.84 14.74 -1.44
N PHE A 171 2.06 16.05 -1.33
CA PHE A 171 3.03 16.78 -2.16
C PHE A 171 4.48 16.53 -1.74
N VAL A 172 4.76 16.49 -0.42
CA VAL A 172 6.11 16.31 0.12
C VAL A 172 6.70 14.93 -0.17
N LYS A 173 5.85 13.90 -0.28
CA LYS A 173 6.26 12.49 -0.40
C LYS A 173 6.96 12.14 -1.72
N THR A 174 6.76 12.93 -2.78
CA THR A 174 7.26 12.58 -4.12
C THR A 174 8.79 12.48 -4.14
N GLY A 175 9.51 13.43 -3.52
CA GLY A 175 10.98 13.44 -3.52
C GLY A 175 11.62 12.33 -2.68
N GLU A 176 11.01 11.96 -1.55
CA GLU A 176 11.50 10.84 -0.73
C GLU A 176 11.35 9.50 -1.46
N ILE A 177 10.26 9.33 -2.22
CA ILE A 177 10.01 8.14 -3.03
C ILE A 177 11.05 8.00 -4.13
N GLU A 178 11.40 9.10 -4.80
CA GLU A 178 12.41 9.13 -5.86
C GLU A 178 13.79 8.72 -5.33
N ASN A 179 14.23 9.27 -4.20
CA ASN A 179 15.52 8.91 -3.59
C ASN A 179 15.58 7.42 -3.19
N ILE A 180 14.53 6.90 -2.52
CA ILE A 180 14.49 5.47 -2.17
C ILE A 180 14.46 4.61 -3.44
N HIS A 181 13.83 5.07 -4.52
CA HIS A 181 13.81 4.36 -5.80
C HIS A 181 15.21 4.28 -6.43
N GLU A 182 15.99 5.36 -6.40
CA GLU A 182 17.38 5.36 -6.86
C GLU A 182 18.23 4.35 -6.08
N ILE A 183 18.15 4.36 -4.74
CA ILE A 183 18.84 3.40 -3.88
C ILE A 183 18.44 1.95 -4.21
N ARG A 184 17.16 1.70 -4.46
CA ARG A 184 16.68 0.35 -4.85
C ARG A 184 17.27 -0.10 -6.18
N ASN A 185 17.41 0.81 -7.14
CA ASN A 185 18.01 0.51 -8.43
C ASN A 185 19.50 0.21 -8.29
N GLU A 186 20.24 1.01 -7.51
CA GLU A 186 21.66 0.75 -7.21
C GLU A 186 21.86 -0.62 -6.58
N ILE A 187 21.05 -0.99 -5.59
CA ILE A 187 21.12 -2.29 -4.92
C ILE A 187 20.79 -3.43 -5.89
N ASN A 188 19.78 -3.27 -6.75
CA ASN A 188 19.43 -4.28 -7.75
C ASN A 188 20.56 -4.48 -8.78
N THR A 189 21.18 -3.40 -9.25
CA THR A 189 22.36 -3.46 -10.12
C THR A 189 23.53 -4.14 -9.42
N PHE A 190 23.76 -3.83 -8.14
CA PHE A 190 24.80 -4.46 -7.34
C PHE A 190 24.58 -5.97 -7.17
N ILE A 191 23.36 -6.39 -6.81
CA ILE A 191 23.00 -7.82 -6.68
C ILE A 191 23.22 -8.54 -8.01
N SER A 192 22.79 -7.96 -9.13
CA SER A 192 23.02 -8.53 -10.46
C SER A 192 24.50 -8.70 -10.78
N LYS A 193 25.34 -7.73 -10.38
CA LYS A 193 26.79 -7.78 -10.59
C LYS A 193 27.43 -8.91 -9.78
N VAL A 194 27.05 -9.04 -8.50
CA VAL A 194 27.59 -10.07 -7.61
C VAL A 194 27.17 -11.47 -8.08
N TRP A 195 25.91 -11.65 -8.49
CA TRP A 195 25.45 -12.93 -9.04
C TRP A 195 26.21 -13.34 -10.31
N ALA A 196 26.51 -12.37 -11.19
CA ALA A 196 27.33 -12.63 -12.38
C ALA A 196 28.80 -12.99 -12.03
N GLU A 197 29.37 -12.36 -11.01
CA GLU A 197 30.73 -12.67 -10.53
C GLU A 197 30.80 -14.09 -9.96
N VAL A 198 29.85 -14.46 -9.10
CA VAL A 198 29.74 -15.81 -8.53
C VAL A 198 29.57 -16.85 -9.65
N GLU A 199 28.69 -16.57 -10.62
CA GLU A 199 28.46 -17.48 -11.74
C GLU A 199 29.73 -17.70 -12.57
N ASN A 200 30.44 -16.63 -12.92
CA ASN A 200 31.69 -16.72 -13.69
C ASN A 200 32.79 -17.48 -12.93
N ASN A 201 32.93 -17.23 -11.63
CA ASN A 201 33.94 -17.89 -10.81
C ASN A 201 33.59 -19.36 -10.52
N SER A 202 32.34 -19.76 -10.72
CA SER A 202 31.87 -21.15 -10.54
C SER A 202 31.90 -22.01 -11.82
N ILE A 203 32.36 -21.47 -12.96
CA ILE A 203 32.35 -22.19 -14.25
C ILE A 203 33.22 -23.45 -14.24
N GLU A 204 34.32 -23.45 -13.49
CA GLU A 204 35.27 -24.56 -13.45
C GLU A 204 34.79 -25.74 -12.57
N LEU A 205 33.70 -25.57 -11.82
CA LEU A 205 33.11 -26.60 -10.96
C LEU A 205 32.22 -27.58 -11.73
N SER A 206 32.04 -28.79 -11.19
CA SER A 206 31.02 -29.73 -11.65
C SER A 206 29.62 -29.14 -11.51
N GLU A 207 28.67 -29.60 -12.34
CA GLU A 207 27.30 -29.07 -12.39
C GLU A 207 26.56 -29.16 -11.05
N ASP A 208 26.76 -30.26 -10.32
CA ASP A 208 26.20 -30.47 -8.98
C ASP A 208 26.77 -29.49 -7.95
N SER A 209 28.10 -29.35 -7.89
CA SER A 209 28.76 -28.43 -6.96
C SER A 209 28.51 -26.97 -7.32
N ARG A 210 28.41 -26.63 -8.61
CA ARG A 210 28.02 -25.30 -9.09
C ARG A 210 26.61 -24.94 -8.63
N SER A 211 25.67 -25.87 -8.73
CA SER A 211 24.29 -25.65 -8.29
C SER A 211 24.20 -25.43 -6.78
N GLU A 212 24.96 -26.19 -5.99
CA GLU A 212 25.05 -25.98 -4.53
C GLU A 212 25.61 -24.61 -4.17
N VAL A 213 26.68 -24.18 -4.85
CA VAL A 213 27.29 -22.85 -4.66
C VAL A 213 26.29 -21.75 -5.01
N LEU A 214 25.69 -21.78 -6.21
CA LEU A 214 24.71 -20.78 -6.64
C LEU A 214 23.50 -20.68 -5.70
N ASN A 215 23.00 -21.82 -5.23
CA ASN A 215 21.92 -21.88 -4.24
C ASN A 215 22.35 -21.26 -2.90
N SER A 216 23.59 -21.47 -2.46
CA SER A 216 24.12 -20.89 -1.22
C SER A 216 24.20 -19.35 -1.27
N PHE A 217 24.51 -18.78 -2.44
CA PHE A 217 24.51 -17.33 -2.69
C PHE A 217 23.11 -16.78 -3.02
N GLY A 218 22.10 -17.66 -3.15
CA GLY A 218 20.71 -17.29 -3.42
C GLY A 218 20.46 -16.78 -4.83
N VAL A 219 21.28 -17.21 -5.81
CA VAL A 219 21.10 -16.85 -7.22
C VAL A 219 19.80 -17.47 -7.73
N SER A 220 18.90 -16.64 -8.26
CA SER A 220 17.64 -17.10 -8.84
C SER A 220 17.49 -16.62 -10.28
N TYR A 221 17.04 -17.51 -11.16
CA TYR A 221 16.82 -17.24 -12.57
C TYR A 221 15.34 -17.00 -12.87
N LEU A 222 15.05 -16.16 -13.86
CA LEU A 222 13.72 -16.06 -14.44
C LEU A 222 13.51 -17.27 -15.34
N ILE A 223 12.56 -18.13 -14.98
CA ILE A 223 12.11 -19.20 -15.86
C ILE A 223 11.25 -18.55 -16.95
N THR A 224 11.71 -18.62 -18.20
CA THR A 224 10.94 -18.14 -19.35
C THR A 224 9.88 -19.18 -19.75
N GLU A 225 8.75 -18.75 -20.34
CA GLU A 225 7.69 -19.68 -20.80
C GLU A 225 8.24 -20.79 -21.73
N THR A 226 9.28 -20.49 -22.50
CA THR A 226 10.01 -21.45 -23.34
C THR A 226 10.78 -22.50 -22.55
N GLU A 227 11.31 -22.18 -21.37
CA GLU A 227 12.00 -23.13 -20.49
C GLU A 227 11.00 -24.03 -19.76
N ILE A 228 9.84 -23.49 -19.34
CA ILE A 228 8.72 -24.27 -18.77
C ILE A 228 8.19 -25.28 -19.79
N ILE A 229 8.02 -24.85 -21.05
CA ILE A 229 7.57 -25.74 -22.14
C ILE A 229 8.60 -26.84 -22.40
N ASN A 230 9.90 -26.54 -22.36
CA ASN A 230 10.95 -27.54 -22.56
C ASN A 230 11.06 -28.54 -21.39
N GLU A 231 10.87 -28.11 -20.15
CA GLU A 231 10.78 -29.01 -18.98
C GLU A 231 9.57 -29.96 -19.11
N ILE A 232 8.40 -29.43 -19.51
CA ILE A 232 7.20 -30.25 -19.75
C ILE A 232 7.42 -31.25 -20.90
N ILE A 233 8.07 -30.83 -22.00
CA ILE A 233 8.40 -31.71 -23.12
C ILE A 233 9.35 -32.83 -22.68
N ASN A 234 10.40 -32.51 -21.92
CA ASN A 234 11.37 -33.48 -21.41
C ASN A 234 10.75 -34.47 -20.41
N GLU A 235 9.81 -34.03 -19.57
CA GLU A 235 9.02 -34.91 -18.69
C GLU A 235 8.11 -35.85 -19.49
N THR A 236 7.49 -35.35 -20.58
CA THR A 236 6.66 -36.20 -21.46
C THR A 236 7.48 -37.20 -22.28
N GLU A 237 8.68 -36.87 -22.73
CA GLU A 237 9.57 -37.78 -23.45
C GLU A 237 10.15 -38.88 -22.54
N ASN A 238 10.48 -38.57 -21.29
CA ASN A 238 10.90 -39.56 -20.31
C ASN A 238 9.75 -40.48 -19.87
N SER A 239 8.52 -39.96 -19.79
CA SER A 239 7.31 -40.76 -19.51
C SER A 239 6.91 -41.70 -20.65
N GLN A 240 7.28 -41.38 -21.89
CA GLN A 240 7.07 -42.24 -23.06
C GLN A 240 8.11 -43.36 -23.18
N LYS A 241 9.34 -43.17 -22.69
CA LYS A 241 10.38 -44.23 -22.67
C LYS A 241 10.11 -45.32 -21.63
N THR A 242 9.30 -45.05 -20.59
CA THR A 242 8.97 -46.04 -19.54
C THR A 242 7.73 -46.88 -19.83
N ASN A 243 6.96 -46.59 -20.89
CA ASN A 243 5.73 -47.31 -21.25
C ASN A 243 5.84 -48.01 -22.62
N SER A 244 6.80 -48.91 -22.79
CA SER A 244 6.79 -49.87 -23.89
C SER A 244 6.15 -51.20 -23.45
N LYS A 245 4.81 -51.25 -23.46
CA LYS A 245 3.96 -52.39 -23.90
C LYS A 245 2.48 -52.10 -23.61
N PRO A 246 1.62 -51.91 -24.61
CA PRO A 246 0.19 -51.83 -24.38
C PRO A 246 -0.41 -53.24 -24.32
N SER A 247 -1.07 -53.57 -23.21
CA SER A 247 -2.09 -54.62 -23.16
C SER A 247 -3.39 -54.01 -23.68
N VAL A 248 -3.90 -54.55 -24.78
CA VAL A 248 -5.12 -54.09 -25.44
C VAL A 248 -6.33 -54.48 -24.59
N THR A 249 -7.11 -53.50 -24.13
CA THR A 249 -8.54 -53.72 -23.86
C THR A 249 -9.30 -52.43 -24.18
N GLN A 250 -9.99 -52.44 -25.32
CA GLN A 250 -10.90 -51.37 -25.74
C GLN A 250 -12.17 -51.46 -24.91
N PHE A 251 -12.48 -50.42 -24.12
CA PHE A 251 -13.84 -50.18 -23.66
C PHE A 251 -14.46 -49.09 -24.54
N ALA A 252 -15.44 -49.48 -25.35
CA ALA A 252 -16.29 -48.57 -26.09
C ALA A 252 -17.34 -47.98 -25.16
N PHE A 253 -17.40 -46.65 -25.05
CA PHE A 253 -18.51 -45.93 -24.42
C PHE A 253 -19.41 -45.37 -25.51
N ILE A 254 -20.65 -45.84 -25.54
CA ILE A 254 -21.76 -45.34 -26.37
C ILE A 254 -22.54 -44.34 -25.51
N PHE A 255 -22.84 -43.16 -26.05
CA PHE A 255 -23.78 -42.21 -25.44
C PHE A 255 -25.21 -42.50 -25.92
N PRO A 256 -26.24 -42.43 -25.06
CA PRO A 256 -27.63 -42.45 -25.49
C PRO A 256 -28.12 -41.04 -25.85
N ASP A 257 -29.08 -40.99 -26.79
CA ASP A 257 -29.76 -39.78 -27.29
C ASP A 257 -30.53 -38.98 -26.21
#